data_AF-W6ZN07-F1
#
_entry.id   AF-W6ZN07-F1
#
_cell.length_a   1.000
_cell.length_b   1.000
_cell.length_c   1.000
_cell.angle_alpha   90.00
_cell.angle_beta   90.00
_cell.angle_gamma   90.00
#
_symmetry.space_group_name_H-M   'P 1'
#
loop_
_entity.id
_entity.type
_entity.pdbx_description
1 polymer ?
#
loop_
_entity_poly.entity_id
_entity_poly.type
_entity_poly.pdbx_seq_one_letter_code
_entity_poly.pdbx_strand_id
1 'polypeptide(L)'
;MTFFKTFSFALALAAAVHAKPISNPPTRVVARQAPPEPSSYPLGDACTNEWKYLNFDPNNETDKAHLELLHNILCSGEMLAITSYGSGAAEKALKPYLRHFGLNEEQDDPKERPDEYHFQDHVKNVLNLLAGDGENNVKLGAVVGSFVVDNKDFGKDIPNASNCDGNTLAYTLVDEPVDKREKIHFCDIAWTGRLESIADIDCGALDPYPSIKMDSISRIILHEWTHYSSVGPATSLEDDIQDRLNLDGVNAYEPERTHGLIDPEQDDDPVAASLNADNYAWMALDAYVSRICATDPSGDNWQTFFTENPPDYEPEDGSDPEDPPSSRA
;
A
#
# COMPACT_ATOMS: atom_id res chain seq x y z
N MET A 1 48.27 -56.82 27.82
CA MET A 1 47.15 -57.77 27.74
C MET A 1 45.91 -57.08 28.27
N THR A 2 44.85 -57.18 27.48
CA THR A 2 43.49 -56.63 27.62
C THR A 2 42.87 -56.77 29.00
N PHE A 3 42.02 -55.83 29.42
CA PHE A 3 40.55 -56.01 29.42
C PHE A 3 39.81 -54.75 29.89
N PHE A 4 38.74 -54.44 29.15
CA PHE A 4 37.74 -53.39 29.36
C PHE A 4 37.05 -53.45 30.73
N LYS A 5 36.60 -52.29 31.24
CA LYS A 5 35.35 -52.17 32.00
C LYS A 5 34.76 -50.76 31.85
N THR A 6 33.71 -50.70 31.06
CA THR A 6 32.77 -49.60 30.84
C THR A 6 31.96 -49.33 32.12
N PHE A 7 31.76 -48.04 32.43
CA PHE A 7 30.85 -47.58 33.47
C PHE A 7 29.44 -47.46 32.89
N SER A 8 28.50 -48.20 33.47
CA SER A 8 27.05 -47.98 33.32
C SER A 8 26.61 -46.90 34.30
N PHE A 9 25.89 -45.89 33.82
CA PHE A 9 24.93 -45.17 34.67
C PHE A 9 23.57 -45.14 33.97
N ALA A 10 22.58 -45.59 34.73
CA ALA A 10 21.24 -45.91 34.31
C ALA A 10 20.44 -44.64 33.97
N LEU A 11 19.83 -44.64 32.79
CA LEU A 11 18.83 -43.68 32.37
C LEU A 11 17.51 -44.04 33.08
N ALA A 12 16.96 -43.08 33.81
CA ALA A 12 15.70 -43.23 34.53
C ALA A 12 14.54 -43.44 33.55
N LEU A 13 13.75 -44.47 33.86
CA LEU A 13 12.46 -44.79 33.25
C LEU A 13 11.45 -43.66 33.51
N ALA A 14 10.92 -43.07 32.45
CA ALA A 14 9.58 -42.48 32.46
C ALA A 14 8.70 -43.30 31.51
N ALA A 15 7.53 -43.67 32.02
CA ALA A 15 6.66 -44.72 31.51
C ALA A 15 6.21 -44.52 30.06
N ALA A 16 6.45 -45.52 29.21
CA ALA A 16 5.76 -45.68 27.94
C ALA A 16 4.32 -46.13 28.19
N VAL A 17 3.39 -45.18 28.29
CA VAL A 17 1.96 -45.46 28.13
C VAL A 17 1.76 -45.87 26.67
N HIS A 18 1.59 -47.16 26.44
CA HIS A 18 1.20 -47.70 25.14
C HIS A 18 -0.25 -47.30 24.85
N ALA A 19 -0.44 -46.10 24.28
CA ALA A 19 -1.65 -45.81 23.54
C ALA A 19 -1.61 -46.69 22.28
N LYS A 20 -2.59 -47.59 22.15
CA LYS A 20 -2.83 -48.34 20.91
C LYS A 20 -2.89 -47.36 19.74
N PRO A 21 -2.35 -47.70 18.55
CA PRO A 21 -2.53 -46.84 17.40
C PRO A 21 -4.03 -46.75 17.13
N ILE A 22 -4.61 -45.57 17.29
CA ILE A 22 -5.94 -45.29 16.75
C ILE A 22 -5.73 -45.29 15.24
N SER A 23 -6.03 -46.42 14.62
CA SER A 23 -6.12 -46.59 13.18
C SER A 23 -7.39 -45.91 12.67
N ASN A 24 -7.43 -44.58 12.76
CA ASN A 24 -8.32 -43.78 11.95
C ASN A 24 -7.41 -42.87 11.13
N PRO A 25 -7.25 -43.09 9.81
CA PRO A 25 -6.64 -42.07 8.97
C PRO A 25 -7.41 -40.76 9.20
N PRO A 26 -6.72 -39.60 9.25
CA PRO A 26 -7.41 -38.33 9.36
C PRO A 26 -8.47 -38.32 8.28
N THR A 27 -9.72 -38.11 8.72
CA THR A 27 -10.87 -37.90 7.85
C THR A 27 -10.39 -36.94 6.79
N ARG A 28 -10.33 -37.45 5.55
CA ARG A 28 -9.96 -36.74 4.34
C ARG A 28 -10.43 -35.31 4.53
N VAL A 29 -9.49 -34.36 4.65
CA VAL A 29 -9.81 -32.94 4.54
C VAL A 29 -10.63 -32.88 3.26
N VAL A 30 -11.94 -32.67 3.40
CA VAL A 30 -12.80 -32.47 2.25
C VAL A 30 -12.11 -31.32 1.56
N ALA A 31 -11.59 -31.56 0.36
CA ALA A 31 -11.07 -30.47 -0.45
C ALA A 31 -12.16 -29.41 -0.40
N ARG A 32 -11.87 -28.28 0.27
CA ARG A 32 -12.76 -27.13 0.22
C ARG A 32 -13.05 -26.95 -1.26
N GLN A 33 -14.34 -26.76 -1.58
CA GLN A 33 -14.77 -26.53 -2.96
C GLN A 33 -13.73 -25.66 -3.66
N ALA A 34 -13.36 -26.03 -4.88
CA ALA A 34 -12.49 -25.19 -5.70
C ALA A 34 -12.98 -23.75 -5.52
N PRO A 35 -12.08 -22.80 -5.18
CA PRO A 35 -12.47 -21.43 -4.93
C PRO A 35 -13.36 -20.99 -6.09
N PRO A 36 -14.46 -20.26 -5.84
CA PRO A 36 -15.29 -19.79 -6.93
C PRO A 36 -14.38 -19.10 -7.93
N GLU A 37 -14.50 -19.48 -9.21
CA GLU A 37 -13.88 -18.72 -10.28
C GLU A 37 -14.27 -17.26 -10.05
N PRO A 38 -13.31 -16.31 -10.08
CA PRO A 38 -13.64 -14.92 -9.90
C PRO A 38 -14.79 -14.55 -10.82
N SER A 39 -15.86 -14.03 -10.23
CA SER A 39 -17.01 -13.62 -11.00
C SER A 39 -16.56 -12.55 -11.98
N SER A 40 -16.93 -12.68 -13.24
CA SER A 40 -16.82 -11.62 -14.25
C SER A 40 -17.88 -10.54 -14.03
N TYR A 41 -18.03 -10.08 -12.78
CA TYR A 41 -18.83 -8.91 -12.45
C TYR A 41 -17.95 -7.68 -12.68
N PRO A 42 -18.44 -6.62 -13.32
CA PRO A 42 -19.55 -5.78 -12.88
C PRO A 42 -20.91 -6.16 -13.48
N LEU A 43 -21.96 -5.47 -13.04
CA LEU A 43 -23.25 -5.36 -13.71
C LEU A 43 -23.08 -4.83 -15.17
N GLY A 44 -22.66 -5.65 -16.13
CA GLY A 44 -22.59 -5.24 -17.55
C GLY A 44 -21.20 -4.79 -18.04
N ASP A 45 -21.10 -3.60 -18.64
CA ASP A 45 -19.98 -3.10 -19.47
C ASP A 45 -18.67 -2.86 -18.68
N ALA A 46 -18.00 -3.92 -18.24
CA ALA A 46 -16.68 -3.84 -17.61
C ALA A 46 -15.70 -3.04 -18.49
N CYS A 47 -14.97 -2.09 -17.88
CA CYS A 47 -13.92 -1.39 -18.61
C CYS A 47 -12.68 -2.27 -18.76
N THR A 48 -11.78 -1.86 -19.65
CA THR A 48 -10.54 -2.62 -19.88
C THR A 48 -9.68 -2.63 -18.61
N ASN A 49 -9.22 -3.82 -18.21
CA ASN A 49 -8.39 -4.05 -17.02
C ASN A 49 -9.05 -3.69 -15.68
N GLU A 50 -10.39 -3.76 -15.62
CA GLU A 50 -11.10 -3.79 -14.34
C GLU A 50 -10.73 -5.05 -13.53
N TRP A 51 -10.78 -4.94 -12.19
CA TRP A 51 -10.47 -6.03 -11.28
C TRP A 51 -11.43 -7.21 -11.40
N LYS A 52 -11.05 -8.29 -10.72
CA LYS A 52 -11.96 -9.39 -10.43
C LYS A 52 -12.49 -9.28 -9.01
N TYR A 53 -13.75 -9.62 -8.81
CA TYR A 53 -14.41 -9.49 -7.51
C TYR A 53 -14.83 -10.86 -6.94
N LEU A 54 -14.66 -11.04 -5.63
CA LEU A 54 -15.00 -12.24 -4.86
C LEU A 54 -15.90 -11.89 -3.67
N ASN A 55 -16.81 -12.81 -3.33
CA ASN A 55 -17.65 -12.76 -2.13
C ASN A 55 -18.58 -11.54 -1.97
N PHE A 56 -18.89 -10.83 -3.07
CA PHE A 56 -20.00 -9.87 -3.09
C PHE A 56 -21.33 -10.58 -3.39
N ASP A 57 -22.37 -10.26 -2.62
CA ASP A 57 -23.74 -10.71 -2.86
C ASP A 57 -24.49 -9.70 -3.75
N PRO A 58 -24.80 -10.04 -5.01
CA PRO A 58 -25.51 -9.14 -5.92
C PRO A 58 -26.99 -8.93 -5.54
N ASN A 59 -27.49 -9.51 -4.45
CA ASN A 59 -28.81 -9.21 -3.90
C ASN A 59 -28.74 -8.29 -2.67
N ASN A 60 -27.54 -8.04 -2.15
CA ASN A 60 -27.30 -7.10 -1.07
C ASN A 60 -27.06 -5.69 -1.66
N GLU A 61 -27.86 -4.71 -1.24
CA GLU A 61 -27.74 -3.33 -1.75
C GLU A 61 -26.43 -2.65 -1.35
N THR A 62 -25.86 -2.99 -0.20
CA THR A 62 -24.54 -2.48 0.22
C THR A 62 -23.43 -3.01 -0.69
N ASP A 63 -23.41 -4.32 -0.94
CA ASP A 63 -22.42 -4.93 -1.83
C ASP A 63 -22.53 -4.37 -3.26
N LYS A 64 -23.76 -4.14 -3.75
CA LYS A 64 -23.98 -3.46 -5.04
C LYS A 64 -23.40 -2.05 -5.07
N ALA A 65 -23.66 -1.25 -4.03
CA ALA A 65 -23.17 0.13 -3.96
C ALA A 65 -21.64 0.17 -3.91
N HIS A 66 -21.00 -0.71 -3.14
CA HIS A 66 -19.55 -0.83 -3.10
C HIS A 66 -18.98 -1.21 -4.47
N LEU A 67 -19.57 -2.20 -5.15
CA LEU A 67 -19.15 -2.59 -6.50
C LEU A 67 -19.33 -1.47 -7.52
N GLU A 68 -20.45 -0.76 -7.47
CA GLU A 68 -20.72 0.38 -8.36
C GLU A 68 -19.69 1.49 -8.15
N LEU A 69 -19.34 1.78 -6.89
CA LEU A 69 -18.28 2.74 -6.56
C LEU A 69 -16.92 2.31 -7.12
N LEU A 70 -16.48 1.07 -6.85
CA LEU A 70 -15.21 0.54 -7.36
C LEU A 70 -15.16 0.55 -8.89
N HIS A 71 -16.25 0.12 -9.54
CA HIS A 71 -16.39 0.16 -10.99
C HIS A 71 -16.24 1.59 -11.52
N ASN A 72 -16.96 2.55 -10.93
CA ASN A 72 -16.93 3.95 -11.37
C ASN A 72 -15.54 4.57 -11.21
N ILE A 73 -14.82 4.28 -10.13
CA ILE A 73 -13.45 4.79 -9.90
C ILE A 73 -12.47 4.30 -10.98
N LEU A 74 -12.60 3.05 -11.43
CA LEU A 74 -11.76 2.50 -12.50
C LEU A 74 -12.20 2.97 -13.88
N CYS A 75 -13.50 2.93 -14.15
CA CYS A 75 -14.04 3.10 -15.49
C CYS A 75 -14.32 4.56 -15.88
N SER A 76 -14.40 5.48 -14.91
CA SER A 76 -14.44 6.93 -15.19
C SER A 76 -13.09 7.49 -15.66
N GLY A 77 -12.00 6.74 -15.44
CA GLY A 77 -10.63 7.18 -15.69
C GLY A 77 -10.00 7.93 -14.51
N GLU A 78 -10.64 7.98 -13.34
CA GLU A 78 -10.09 8.62 -12.15
C GLU A 78 -8.73 8.02 -11.75
N MET A 79 -8.66 6.70 -11.57
CA MET A 79 -7.38 6.03 -11.24
C MET A 79 -6.31 6.18 -12.32
N LEU A 80 -6.74 6.18 -13.60
CA LEU A 80 -5.83 6.42 -14.72
C LEU A 80 -5.24 7.83 -14.66
N ALA A 81 -6.06 8.82 -14.31
CA ALA A 81 -5.60 10.20 -14.17
C ALA A 81 -4.62 10.34 -12.99
N ILE A 82 -4.96 9.83 -11.80
CA ILE A 82 -4.09 9.87 -10.61
C ILE A 82 -2.72 9.28 -10.94
N THR A 83 -2.69 8.04 -11.43
CA THR A 83 -1.44 7.33 -11.74
C THR A 83 -0.65 8.01 -12.85
N SER A 84 -1.31 8.53 -13.90
CA SER A 84 -0.64 9.24 -15.00
C SER A 84 -0.03 10.58 -14.56
N TYR A 85 -0.77 11.39 -13.81
CA TYR A 85 -0.26 12.67 -13.31
C TYR A 85 0.84 12.47 -12.28
N GLY A 86 0.72 11.48 -11.40
CA GLY A 86 1.80 11.07 -10.51
C GLY A 86 3.05 10.64 -11.26
N SER A 87 2.91 9.80 -12.30
CA SER A 87 4.05 9.41 -13.14
C SER A 87 4.69 10.59 -13.85
N GLY A 88 3.90 11.54 -14.36
CA GLY A 88 4.41 12.75 -15.00
C GLY A 88 5.11 13.70 -14.02
N ALA A 89 4.61 13.78 -12.78
CA ALA A 89 5.27 14.51 -11.70
C ALA A 89 6.62 13.89 -11.36
N ALA A 90 6.69 12.55 -11.25
CA ALA A 90 7.92 11.81 -11.04
C ALA A 90 8.90 11.99 -12.21
N GLU A 91 8.47 11.80 -13.45
CA GLU A 91 9.32 11.93 -14.65
C GLU A 91 10.07 13.27 -14.73
N LYS A 92 9.46 14.35 -14.26
CA LYS A 92 10.02 15.71 -14.33
C LYS A 92 10.52 16.24 -12.98
N ALA A 93 10.47 15.43 -11.92
CA ALA A 93 10.74 15.85 -10.55
C ALA A 93 9.98 17.14 -10.15
N LEU A 94 8.68 17.19 -10.45
CA LEU A 94 7.82 18.33 -10.11
C LEU A 94 7.57 18.39 -8.60
N LYS A 95 7.06 19.53 -8.11
CA LYS A 95 6.76 19.74 -6.68
C LYS A 95 6.08 18.57 -5.95
N PRO A 96 5.01 17.92 -6.49
CA PRO A 96 4.43 16.75 -5.82
C PRO A 96 5.43 15.61 -5.61
N TYR A 97 6.26 15.30 -6.61
CA TYR A 97 7.31 14.29 -6.45
C TYR A 97 8.30 14.70 -5.36
N LEU A 98 8.81 15.92 -5.45
CA LEU A 98 9.80 16.45 -4.50
C LEU A 98 9.30 16.43 -3.05
N ARG A 99 8.00 16.68 -2.85
CA ARG A 99 7.36 16.69 -1.54
C ARG A 99 7.25 15.30 -0.92
N HIS A 100 7.17 14.24 -1.72
CA HIS A 100 6.94 12.89 -1.22
C HIS A 100 8.13 11.93 -1.41
N PHE A 101 9.12 12.25 -2.25
CA PHE A 101 10.28 11.40 -2.48
C PHE A 101 11.62 12.14 -2.38
N GLY A 102 11.60 13.48 -2.29
CA GLY A 102 12.80 14.31 -2.23
C GLY A 102 13.59 14.31 -3.53
N LEU A 103 14.79 14.88 -3.48
CA LEU A 103 15.83 14.65 -4.49
C LEU A 103 16.93 13.84 -3.83
N ASN A 104 17.22 12.67 -4.38
CA ASN A 104 18.41 11.95 -3.96
C ASN A 104 19.54 12.28 -4.94
N GLU A 105 20.25 13.40 -4.77
CA GLU A 105 21.28 13.84 -5.73
C GLU A 105 22.35 12.77 -6.00
N GLU A 106 22.67 11.92 -5.01
CA GLU A 106 23.62 10.83 -5.19
C GLU A 106 23.09 9.72 -6.10
N GLN A 107 21.81 9.34 -5.98
CA GLN A 107 21.19 8.24 -6.73
C GLN A 107 20.39 8.71 -7.95
N ASP A 108 20.05 9.98 -8.08
CA ASP A 108 19.24 10.56 -9.16
C ASP A 108 20.08 11.42 -10.14
N ASP A 109 21.42 11.49 -10.04
CA ASP A 109 22.28 12.04 -11.11
C ASP A 109 22.63 10.96 -12.16
N PRO A 110 21.97 10.94 -13.33
CA PRO A 110 22.22 9.96 -14.39
C PRO A 110 23.62 10.10 -15.03
N LYS A 111 24.35 11.18 -14.78
CA LYS A 111 25.71 11.38 -15.32
C LYS A 111 26.80 10.75 -14.46
N GLU A 112 26.56 10.62 -13.16
CA GLU A 112 27.56 10.04 -12.27
C GLU A 112 27.47 8.51 -12.23
N ARG A 113 26.26 7.93 -12.32
CA ARG A 113 26.04 6.48 -12.17
C ARG A 113 24.91 5.92 -13.08
N PRO A 114 25.12 5.86 -14.41
CA PRO A 114 24.07 5.51 -15.40
C PRO A 114 23.62 4.05 -15.35
N ASP A 115 24.30 3.20 -14.60
CA ASP A 115 24.01 1.78 -14.38
C ASP A 115 23.42 1.47 -12.98
N GLU A 116 23.19 2.51 -12.18
CA GLU A 116 22.60 2.38 -10.84
C GLU A 116 21.11 2.72 -10.80
N TYR A 117 20.48 2.31 -9.69
CA TYR A 117 19.06 2.53 -9.43
C TYR A 117 18.77 4.01 -9.20
N HIS A 118 17.89 4.59 -10.02
CA HIS A 118 17.39 5.96 -9.87
C HIS A 118 16.00 5.92 -9.20
N PHE A 119 15.84 6.58 -8.05
CA PHE A 119 14.57 6.59 -7.30
C PHE A 119 13.46 7.22 -8.13
N GLN A 120 13.78 8.31 -8.82
CA GLN A 120 12.83 9.00 -9.67
C GLN A 120 12.28 8.10 -10.78
N ASP A 121 13.16 7.33 -11.44
CA ASP A 121 12.75 6.38 -12.48
C ASP A 121 11.97 5.21 -11.92
N HIS A 122 12.32 4.72 -10.73
CA HIS A 122 11.55 3.69 -10.04
C HIS A 122 10.11 4.14 -9.80
N VAL A 123 9.93 5.31 -9.18
CA VAL A 123 8.59 5.84 -8.86
C VAL A 123 7.77 6.05 -10.14
N LYS A 124 8.39 6.64 -11.17
CA LYS A 124 7.78 6.79 -12.50
C LYS A 124 7.37 5.44 -13.09
N ASN A 125 8.23 4.43 -13.03
CA ASN A 125 7.98 3.12 -13.63
C ASN A 125 6.86 2.36 -12.93
N VAL A 126 6.79 2.43 -11.59
CA VAL A 126 5.68 1.86 -10.80
C VAL A 126 4.35 2.49 -11.23
N LEU A 127 4.28 3.82 -11.30
CA LEU A 127 3.05 4.52 -11.69
C LEU A 127 2.67 4.32 -13.16
N ASN A 128 3.65 4.26 -14.07
CA ASN A 128 3.41 3.91 -15.48
C ASN A 128 2.91 2.47 -15.65
N LEU A 129 3.44 1.53 -14.86
CA LEU A 129 2.96 0.15 -14.89
C LEU A 129 1.47 0.06 -14.53
N LEU A 130 1.02 0.87 -13.56
CA LEU A 130 -0.39 0.99 -13.17
C LEU A 130 -1.23 1.79 -14.19
N ALA A 131 -0.68 2.86 -14.75
CA ALA A 131 -1.35 3.70 -15.75
C ALA A 131 -1.42 3.06 -17.16
N GLY A 132 -0.62 2.02 -17.43
CA GLY A 132 -0.48 1.38 -18.75
C GLY A 132 0.63 2.02 -19.59
N ASP A 133 1.15 1.25 -20.57
CA ASP A 133 2.41 1.30 -21.36
C ASP A 133 3.14 2.63 -21.71
N GLY A 134 3.00 3.72 -20.95
CA GLY A 134 3.77 4.96 -21.00
C GLY A 134 3.62 5.81 -22.26
N GLU A 135 3.23 5.22 -23.40
CA GLU A 135 3.24 5.91 -24.69
C GLU A 135 1.95 6.68 -24.98
N ASN A 136 0.83 6.39 -24.29
CA ASN A 136 -0.43 7.12 -24.50
C ASN A 136 -1.46 7.11 -23.34
N ASN A 137 -1.21 6.44 -22.20
CA ASN A 137 -2.06 6.38 -20.98
C ASN A 137 -3.58 6.52 -21.23
N VAL A 138 -4.14 5.72 -22.14
CA VAL A 138 -5.58 5.79 -22.52
C VAL A 138 -6.43 4.84 -21.67
N LYS A 139 -5.80 3.91 -20.94
CA LYS A 139 -6.43 2.85 -20.16
C LYS A 139 -5.45 2.37 -19.09
N LEU A 140 -5.97 1.93 -17.94
CA LEU A 140 -5.16 1.32 -16.88
C LEU A 140 -4.31 0.15 -17.40
N GLY A 141 -3.18 -0.08 -16.74
CA GLY A 141 -2.22 -1.12 -17.09
C GLY A 141 -2.78 -2.53 -16.94
N ALA A 142 -2.22 -3.48 -17.70
CA ALA A 142 -2.68 -4.87 -17.66
C ALA A 142 -2.46 -5.52 -16.28
N VAL A 143 -1.49 -5.05 -15.51
CA VAL A 143 -1.25 -5.50 -14.12
C VAL A 143 -2.49 -5.28 -13.25
N VAL A 144 -3.18 -4.15 -13.42
CA VAL A 144 -4.36 -3.78 -12.63
C VAL A 144 -5.48 -4.80 -12.83
N GLY A 145 -5.71 -5.24 -14.09
CA GLY A 145 -6.71 -6.26 -14.40
C GLY A 145 -6.41 -7.66 -13.85
N SER A 146 -5.22 -7.86 -13.27
CA SER A 146 -4.87 -9.10 -12.58
C SER A 146 -5.29 -9.11 -11.10
N PHE A 147 -5.54 -7.94 -10.51
CA PHE A 147 -5.88 -7.81 -9.09
C PHE A 147 -7.25 -8.40 -8.77
N VAL A 148 -7.41 -8.79 -7.51
CA VAL A 148 -8.61 -9.44 -7.00
C VAL A 148 -9.06 -8.73 -5.73
N VAL A 149 -10.30 -8.25 -5.72
CA VAL A 149 -10.93 -7.71 -4.51
C VAL A 149 -11.84 -8.77 -3.91
N ASP A 150 -11.64 -9.04 -2.62
CA ASP A 150 -12.44 -9.98 -1.86
C ASP A 150 -13.25 -9.23 -0.79
N ASN A 151 -14.58 -9.29 -0.86
CA ASN A 151 -15.46 -8.64 0.12
C ASN A 151 -15.44 -9.33 1.49
N LYS A 152 -14.86 -10.53 1.61
CA LYS A 152 -14.69 -11.20 2.90
C LYS A 152 -13.39 -10.74 3.53
N ASP A 153 -13.45 -10.31 4.80
CA ASP A 153 -12.25 -10.20 5.65
C ASP A 153 -11.62 -11.59 5.81
N PHE A 154 -10.66 -11.88 4.94
CA PHE A 154 -9.91 -13.13 4.84
C PHE A 154 -8.62 -13.09 5.66
N GLY A 155 -8.11 -11.90 5.98
CA GLY A 155 -6.92 -11.69 6.81
C GLY A 155 -7.10 -12.25 8.22
N LYS A 156 -8.33 -12.20 8.76
CA LYS A 156 -8.66 -12.84 10.06
C LYS A 156 -8.38 -14.34 10.13
N ASP A 157 -8.36 -15.03 8.99
CA ASP A 157 -8.11 -16.47 8.91
C ASP A 157 -6.59 -16.78 8.78
N ILE A 158 -5.73 -15.75 8.69
CA ILE A 158 -4.28 -15.84 8.54
C ILE A 158 -3.60 -15.41 9.86
N PRO A 159 -2.76 -16.27 10.47
CA PRO A 159 -2.08 -15.92 11.73
C PRO A 159 -1.17 -14.69 11.58
N ASN A 160 -1.32 -13.73 12.50
CA ASN A 160 -0.52 -12.49 12.58
C ASN A 160 -0.59 -11.59 11.34
N ALA A 161 -1.61 -11.73 10.51
CA ALA A 161 -1.82 -10.87 9.35
C ALA A 161 -2.77 -9.71 9.67
N SER A 162 -2.67 -8.63 8.88
CA SER A 162 -3.62 -7.52 8.89
C SER A 162 -5.04 -8.00 8.64
N ASN A 163 -6.00 -7.38 9.32
CA ASN A 163 -7.44 -7.61 9.16
C ASN A 163 -8.21 -6.35 9.56
N CYS A 164 -9.53 -6.40 9.46
CA CYS A 164 -10.38 -5.29 9.87
C CYS A 164 -10.51 -5.26 11.40
N ASP A 165 -9.72 -4.40 12.04
CA ASP A 165 -9.68 -4.23 13.49
C ASP A 165 -10.44 -2.98 14.00
N GLY A 166 -11.03 -2.22 13.08
CA GLY A 166 -11.72 -0.95 13.35
C GLY A 166 -10.92 0.30 13.02
N ASN A 167 -9.61 0.16 12.74
CA ASN A 167 -8.72 1.24 12.31
C ASN A 167 -8.11 0.98 10.92
N THR A 168 -8.02 -0.28 10.49
CA THR A 168 -7.57 -0.66 9.14
C THR A 168 -8.58 -0.23 8.08
N LEU A 169 -8.14 0.56 7.10
CA LEU A 169 -8.96 0.95 5.94
C LEU A 169 -9.07 -0.19 4.94
N ALA A 170 -7.93 -0.74 4.52
CA ALA A 170 -7.85 -1.86 3.63
C ALA A 170 -6.56 -2.63 3.92
N TYR A 171 -6.41 -3.79 3.29
CA TYR A 171 -5.16 -4.52 3.29
C TYR A 171 -5.03 -5.37 2.02
N THR A 172 -3.79 -5.63 1.63
CA THR A 172 -3.41 -6.51 0.53
C THR A 172 -2.55 -7.65 1.03
N LEU A 173 -2.99 -8.90 0.82
CA LEU A 173 -2.33 -10.10 1.36
C LEU A 173 -2.48 -11.31 0.44
N VAL A 174 -1.58 -12.28 0.57
CA VAL A 174 -1.74 -13.62 -0.01
C VAL A 174 -2.69 -14.45 0.85
N ASP A 175 -3.80 -14.93 0.27
CA ASP A 175 -4.73 -15.86 0.94
C ASP A 175 -4.19 -17.30 0.92
N GLU A 176 -3.08 -17.51 1.65
CA GLU A 176 -2.39 -18.80 1.80
C GLU A 176 -3.32 -19.96 2.23
N PRO A 177 -4.27 -19.77 3.17
CA PRO A 177 -5.14 -20.85 3.63
C PRO A 177 -6.16 -21.33 2.58
N VAL A 178 -6.52 -20.51 1.58
CA VAL A 178 -7.62 -20.82 0.64
C VAL A 178 -7.12 -21.07 -0.78
N ASP A 179 -6.44 -20.10 -1.40
CA ASP A 179 -6.15 -20.16 -2.84
C ASP A 179 -4.78 -19.61 -3.26
N LYS A 180 -3.98 -19.11 -2.32
CA LYS A 180 -2.62 -18.59 -2.54
C LYS A 180 -2.55 -17.46 -3.56
N ARG A 181 -3.61 -16.67 -3.65
CA ARG A 181 -3.66 -15.46 -4.48
C ARG A 181 -3.51 -14.23 -3.61
N GLU A 182 -2.80 -13.24 -4.14
CA GLU A 182 -2.80 -11.87 -3.62
C GLU A 182 -4.16 -11.22 -3.88
N LYS A 183 -4.75 -10.65 -2.83
CA LYS A 183 -6.08 -10.05 -2.84
C LYS A 183 -6.08 -8.78 -2.01
N ILE A 184 -6.96 -7.86 -2.38
CA ILE A 184 -7.31 -6.66 -1.61
C ILE A 184 -8.60 -6.95 -0.85
N HIS A 185 -8.68 -6.47 0.38
CA HIS A 185 -9.94 -6.31 1.10
C HIS A 185 -10.08 -4.88 1.60
N PHE A 186 -11.24 -4.25 1.35
CA PHE A 186 -11.59 -2.95 1.90
C PHE A 186 -12.49 -3.15 3.11
N CYS A 187 -12.04 -2.69 4.29
CA CYS A 187 -12.79 -2.76 5.54
C CYS A 187 -13.97 -1.78 5.55
N ASP A 188 -14.94 -1.99 6.45
CA ASP A 188 -16.16 -1.18 6.54
C ASP A 188 -15.87 0.33 6.63
N ILE A 189 -14.81 0.71 7.35
CA ILE A 189 -14.45 2.12 7.52
C ILE A 189 -13.89 2.76 6.24
N ALA A 190 -13.48 2.00 5.21
CA ALA A 190 -13.05 2.50 3.89
C ALA A 190 -14.18 3.09 3.06
N TRP A 191 -15.42 2.73 3.36
CA TRP A 191 -16.61 3.17 2.61
C TRP A 191 -17.25 4.43 3.18
N THR A 192 -16.75 4.95 4.32
CA THR A 192 -17.37 6.09 5.01
C THR A 192 -16.32 7.11 5.45
N GLY A 193 -16.71 8.39 5.49
CA GLY A 193 -15.88 9.47 6.06
C GLY A 193 -14.80 10.04 5.13
N ARG A 194 -14.80 9.67 3.84
CA ARG A 194 -13.90 10.20 2.81
C ARG A 194 -14.64 10.44 1.50
N LEU A 195 -13.95 11.07 0.55
CA LEU A 195 -14.52 11.33 -0.78
C LEU A 195 -14.68 10.02 -1.56
N GLU A 196 -15.87 9.82 -2.11
CA GLU A 196 -16.18 8.70 -3.01
C GLU A 196 -15.58 8.92 -4.41
N SER A 197 -15.43 10.19 -4.82
CA SER A 197 -14.71 10.58 -6.04
C SER A 197 -13.88 11.83 -5.80
N ILE A 198 -12.68 11.87 -6.39
CA ILE A 198 -11.82 13.06 -6.40
C ILE A 198 -12.49 14.23 -7.13
N ALA A 199 -13.46 13.97 -8.01
CA ALA A 199 -14.23 15.02 -8.68
C ALA A 199 -15.02 15.91 -7.70
N ASP A 200 -15.28 15.43 -6.47
CA ASP A 200 -16.03 16.15 -5.45
C ASP A 200 -15.16 17.01 -4.52
N ILE A 201 -13.86 17.13 -4.80
CA ILE A 201 -12.95 17.99 -4.03
C ILE A 201 -13.37 19.46 -4.10
N ASP A 202 -13.52 20.09 -2.93
CA ASP A 202 -13.63 21.54 -2.80
C ASP A 202 -12.24 22.17 -2.73
N CYS A 203 -11.72 22.57 -3.89
CA CYS A 203 -10.42 23.24 -4.02
C CYS A 203 -10.27 24.49 -3.13
N GLY A 204 -11.38 25.15 -2.75
CA GLY A 204 -11.36 26.34 -1.89
C GLY A 204 -11.24 26.03 -0.39
N ALA A 205 -11.45 24.79 0.02
CA ALA A 205 -11.39 24.35 1.42
C ALA A 205 -10.09 23.62 1.79
N LEU A 206 -9.25 23.30 0.79
CA LEU A 206 -7.96 22.65 0.97
C LEU A 206 -6.97 23.52 1.74
N ASP A 207 -6.05 22.87 2.44
CA ASP A 207 -4.92 23.53 3.08
C ASP A 207 -3.89 24.00 2.04
N PRO A 208 -2.92 24.85 2.41
CA PRO A 208 -1.82 25.26 1.52
C PRO A 208 -0.86 24.11 1.12
N TYR A 209 -1.04 22.94 1.71
CA TYR A 209 -0.30 21.69 1.48
C TYR A 209 -1.29 20.53 1.25
N PRO A 210 -0.87 19.41 0.62
CA PRO A 210 -1.70 18.23 0.49
C PRO A 210 -1.99 17.63 1.86
N SER A 211 -3.24 17.70 2.34
CA SER A 211 -3.66 17.24 3.67
C SER A 211 -4.73 16.15 3.59
N ILE A 212 -5.11 15.58 4.73
CA ILE A 212 -6.22 14.61 4.81
C ILE A 212 -7.57 15.13 4.25
N LYS A 213 -7.71 16.45 4.00
CA LYS A 213 -8.92 17.02 3.39
C LYS A 213 -9.17 16.57 1.95
N MET A 214 -8.14 16.08 1.25
CA MET A 214 -8.31 15.46 -0.07
C MET A 214 -8.42 13.94 0.00
N ASP A 215 -8.51 13.35 1.20
CA ASP A 215 -8.57 11.90 1.34
C ASP A 215 -9.79 11.30 0.62
N SER A 216 -9.52 10.25 -0.14
CA SER A 216 -10.49 9.60 -1.03
C SER A 216 -10.27 8.10 -1.04
N ILE A 217 -11.33 7.37 -1.42
CA ILE A 217 -11.22 5.93 -1.65
C ILE A 217 -10.19 5.60 -2.74
N SER A 218 -10.03 6.46 -3.74
CA SER A 218 -9.04 6.31 -4.81
C SER A 218 -7.59 6.31 -4.31
N ARG A 219 -7.31 7.07 -3.24
CA ARG A 219 -6.01 7.06 -2.56
C ARG A 219 -5.77 5.74 -1.81
N ILE A 220 -6.78 5.20 -1.13
CA ILE A 220 -6.69 3.85 -0.53
C ILE A 220 -6.42 2.83 -1.63
N ILE A 221 -7.17 2.89 -2.73
CA ILE A 221 -7.03 1.95 -3.83
C ILE A 221 -5.59 1.97 -4.39
N LEU A 222 -5.03 3.16 -4.62
CA LEU A 222 -3.67 3.27 -5.13
C LEU A 222 -2.64 2.75 -4.13
N HIS A 223 -2.81 3.04 -2.84
CA HIS A 223 -1.98 2.50 -1.77
C HIS A 223 -1.94 0.97 -1.84
N GLU A 224 -3.12 0.32 -1.84
CA GLU A 224 -3.23 -1.15 -1.90
C GLU A 224 -2.67 -1.75 -3.19
N TRP A 225 -2.79 -1.06 -4.32
CA TRP A 225 -2.18 -1.51 -5.58
C TRP A 225 -0.67 -1.66 -5.48
N THR A 226 -0.01 -0.76 -4.75
CA THR A 226 1.46 -0.80 -4.66
C THR A 226 1.98 -1.99 -3.86
N HIS A 227 1.18 -2.58 -2.98
CA HIS A 227 1.56 -3.78 -2.23
C HIS A 227 1.55 -5.08 -3.05
N TYR A 228 0.94 -5.09 -4.25
CA TYR A 228 1.00 -6.28 -5.09
C TYR A 228 2.45 -6.57 -5.49
N SER A 229 2.88 -7.83 -5.34
CA SER A 229 4.24 -8.26 -5.71
C SER A 229 4.54 -8.08 -7.20
N SER A 230 3.49 -7.96 -8.02
CA SER A 230 3.60 -7.69 -9.45
C SER A 230 3.84 -6.22 -9.82
N VAL A 231 3.81 -5.29 -8.85
CA VAL A 231 3.93 -3.84 -9.07
C VAL A 231 5.31 -3.32 -8.71
N GLY A 232 5.87 -3.76 -7.58
CA GLY A 232 7.27 -3.50 -7.26
C GLY A 232 8.19 -4.15 -8.31
N PRO A 233 9.22 -3.46 -8.83
CA PRO A 233 10.21 -4.12 -9.64
C PRO A 233 10.96 -5.16 -8.78
N ALA A 234 11.54 -6.16 -9.42
CA ALA A 234 12.71 -6.84 -8.88
C ALA A 234 13.88 -5.84 -8.86
N THR A 235 13.88 -4.92 -7.89
CA THR A 235 14.91 -3.89 -7.73
C THR A 235 16.18 -4.53 -7.17
N SER A 236 17.31 -3.83 -7.30
CA SER A 236 18.55 -4.18 -6.59
C SER A 236 18.43 -4.09 -5.07
N LEU A 237 17.31 -3.55 -4.56
CA LEU A 237 17.00 -3.46 -3.13
C LEU A 237 16.32 -4.73 -2.61
N GLU A 238 15.89 -5.66 -3.47
CA GLU A 238 15.21 -6.92 -3.13
C GLU A 238 13.93 -6.79 -2.26
N ASP A 239 13.51 -5.57 -1.93
CA ASP A 239 12.39 -5.25 -1.05
C ASP A 239 11.14 -4.78 -1.83
N ASP A 240 9.99 -5.37 -1.50
CA ASP A 240 8.67 -4.97 -1.98
C ASP A 240 8.21 -3.62 -1.37
N ILE A 241 7.30 -2.91 -2.05
CA ILE A 241 6.65 -1.71 -1.49
C ILE A 241 5.72 -2.12 -0.33
N GLN A 242 5.92 -1.52 0.83
CA GLN A 242 5.32 -1.89 2.12
C GLN A 242 4.82 -0.66 2.87
N ASP A 243 4.20 -0.87 4.02
CA ASP A 243 3.94 0.18 5.00
C ASP A 243 5.21 0.42 5.82
N ARG A 244 5.90 1.52 5.53
CA ARG A 244 7.16 1.85 6.20
C ARG A 244 6.89 2.56 7.51
N LEU A 245 7.82 2.41 8.45
CA LEU A 245 7.76 3.08 9.75
C LEU A 245 8.57 4.37 9.72
N ASN A 246 8.09 5.40 10.42
CA ASN A 246 8.94 6.51 10.82
C ASN A 246 9.89 6.09 11.96
N LEU A 247 10.81 6.97 12.36
CA LEU A 247 11.76 6.69 13.46
C LEU A 247 11.08 6.47 14.82
N ASP A 248 9.85 6.92 15.02
CA ASP A 248 9.05 6.65 16.23
C ASP A 248 8.43 5.23 16.25
N GLY A 249 8.62 4.46 15.18
CA GLY A 249 8.10 3.10 15.05
C GLY A 249 6.62 3.03 14.66
N VAL A 250 6.00 4.16 14.30
CA VAL A 250 4.63 4.23 13.77
C VAL A 250 4.68 4.21 12.25
N ASN A 251 3.65 3.63 11.62
CA ASN A 251 3.53 3.63 10.16
C ASN A 251 3.52 5.06 9.61
N ALA A 252 4.24 5.26 8.52
CA ALA A 252 4.31 6.52 7.81
C ALA A 252 3.07 6.74 6.94
N TYR A 253 1.91 6.81 7.59
CA TYR A 253 0.61 7.11 7.00
C TYR A 253 0.27 8.59 7.12
N GLU A 254 -0.48 9.09 6.14
CA GLU A 254 -0.89 10.49 6.04
C GLU A 254 0.24 11.42 5.54
N PRO A 255 -0.11 12.60 5.00
CA PRO A 255 0.86 13.48 4.34
C PRO A 255 2.03 13.91 5.21
N GLU A 256 1.78 14.18 6.49
CA GLU A 256 2.78 14.62 7.47
C GLU A 256 3.87 13.55 7.66
N ARG A 257 3.47 12.30 7.91
CA ARG A 257 4.42 11.21 8.17
C ARG A 257 5.11 10.71 6.91
N THR A 258 4.41 10.70 5.77
CA THR A 258 5.04 10.38 4.47
C THR A 258 6.08 11.43 4.07
N HIS A 259 5.83 12.72 4.34
CA HIS A 259 6.81 13.77 4.15
C HIS A 259 7.98 13.64 5.13
N GLY A 260 7.70 13.32 6.40
CA GLY A 260 8.74 13.14 7.42
C GLY A 260 9.78 12.08 7.08
N LEU A 261 9.45 11.07 6.27
CA LEU A 261 10.44 10.11 5.75
C LEU A 261 11.56 10.77 4.95
N ILE A 262 11.30 11.87 4.24
CA ILE A 262 12.29 12.56 3.40
C ILE A 262 12.81 13.86 4.02
N ASP A 263 12.20 14.31 5.12
CA ASP A 263 12.56 15.59 5.72
C ASP A 263 13.88 15.45 6.48
N PRO A 264 14.92 16.25 6.13
CA PRO A 264 16.21 16.25 6.82
C PRO A 264 16.13 16.62 8.32
N GLU A 265 15.05 17.28 8.76
CA GLU A 265 14.81 17.63 10.15
C GLU A 265 14.03 16.53 10.91
N GLN A 266 13.55 15.49 10.20
CA GLN A 266 12.86 14.33 10.77
C GLN A 266 13.64 13.03 10.53
N ASP A 267 13.20 12.17 9.59
CA ASP A 267 13.79 10.83 9.42
C ASP A 267 14.98 10.80 8.45
N ASP A 268 15.04 11.71 7.46
CA ASP A 268 16.07 11.76 6.41
C ASP A 268 16.33 10.39 5.72
N ASP A 269 15.28 9.61 5.47
CA ASP A 269 15.31 8.29 4.84
C ASP A 269 14.52 8.25 3.51
N PRO A 270 15.08 8.83 2.43
CA PRO A 270 14.45 8.78 1.10
C PRO A 270 14.33 7.36 0.55
N VAL A 271 15.11 6.40 1.06
CA VAL A 271 14.97 4.99 0.68
C VAL A 271 13.66 4.43 1.22
N ALA A 272 13.35 4.69 2.49
CA ALA A 272 12.07 4.32 3.08
C ALA A 272 10.90 4.95 2.33
N ALA A 273 11.00 6.24 1.94
CA ALA A 273 9.95 6.87 1.13
C ALA A 273 9.72 6.13 -0.20
N SER A 274 10.78 5.69 -0.89
CA SER A 274 10.67 4.92 -2.14
C SER A 274 10.01 3.55 -1.99
N LEU A 275 10.02 2.99 -0.76
CA LEU A 275 9.44 1.70 -0.43
C LEU A 275 8.11 1.83 0.32
N ASN A 276 7.60 3.05 0.55
CA ASN A 276 6.36 3.26 1.31
C ASN A 276 5.15 3.42 0.38
N ALA A 277 4.14 2.57 0.53
CA ALA A 277 2.92 2.61 -0.27
C ALA A 277 2.21 3.97 -0.22
N ASP A 278 2.16 4.59 0.96
CA ASP A 278 1.44 5.85 1.15
C ASP A 278 2.16 7.04 0.48
N ASN A 279 3.49 7.01 0.31
CA ASN A 279 4.21 8.03 -0.47
C ASN A 279 3.77 8.04 -1.94
N TYR A 280 3.54 6.87 -2.55
CA TYR A 280 2.98 6.79 -3.91
C TYR A 280 1.57 7.33 -3.97
N ALA A 281 0.72 6.91 -3.03
CA ALA A 281 -0.69 7.25 -3.01
C ALA A 281 -0.90 8.76 -2.83
N TRP A 282 -0.22 9.38 -1.86
CA TRP A 282 -0.31 10.81 -1.62
C TRP A 282 0.34 11.64 -2.72
N MET A 283 1.49 11.23 -3.26
CA MET A 283 2.14 11.97 -4.35
C MET A 283 1.28 12.03 -5.61
N ALA A 284 0.71 10.89 -6.01
CA ALA A 284 -0.12 10.83 -7.20
C ALA A 284 -1.44 11.58 -7.01
N LEU A 285 -2.02 11.51 -5.79
CA LEU A 285 -3.20 12.29 -5.44
C LEU A 285 -2.90 13.79 -5.47
N ASP A 286 -1.83 14.24 -4.80
CA ASP A 286 -1.35 15.63 -4.84
C ASP A 286 -1.21 16.11 -6.29
N ALA A 287 -0.53 15.35 -7.13
CA ALA A 287 -0.32 15.73 -8.52
C ALA A 287 -1.65 15.97 -9.26
N TYR A 288 -2.61 15.08 -9.09
CA TYR A 288 -3.89 15.19 -9.76
C TYR A 288 -4.80 16.28 -9.16
N VAL A 289 -4.83 16.41 -7.83
CA VAL A 289 -5.57 17.47 -7.13
C VAL A 289 -5.02 18.85 -7.49
N SER A 290 -3.70 19.00 -7.45
CA SER A 290 -3.00 20.21 -7.91
C SER A 290 -3.40 20.56 -9.35
N ARG A 291 -3.52 19.55 -10.23
CA ARG A 291 -3.95 19.74 -11.62
C ARG A 291 -5.40 20.20 -11.79
N ILE A 292 -6.34 19.66 -11.03
CA ILE A 292 -7.77 20.02 -11.16
C ILE A 292 -8.11 21.33 -10.44
N CYS A 293 -7.35 21.68 -9.39
CA CYS A 293 -7.57 22.88 -8.60
C CYS A 293 -6.76 24.10 -9.08
N ALA A 294 -5.73 23.91 -9.91
CA ALA A 294 -4.96 25.02 -10.45
C ALA A 294 -5.81 25.97 -11.31
N THR A 295 -5.64 27.27 -11.06
CA THR A 295 -6.27 28.33 -11.88
C THR A 295 -5.74 28.35 -13.31
N ASP A 296 -4.47 27.99 -13.50
CA ASP A 296 -3.85 27.74 -14.79
C ASP A 296 -3.19 26.36 -14.78
N PRO A 297 -3.85 25.34 -15.36
CA PRO A 297 -3.31 24.01 -15.43
C PRO A 297 -2.43 23.77 -16.67
N SER A 298 -2.08 24.80 -17.44
CA SER A 298 -1.25 24.64 -18.63
C SER A 298 0.21 24.28 -18.29
N GLY A 299 0.80 23.43 -19.12
CA GLY A 299 2.16 22.93 -18.89
C GLY A 299 2.31 22.31 -17.50
N ASP A 300 3.31 22.77 -16.74
CA ASP A 300 3.59 22.32 -15.38
C ASP A 300 3.23 23.38 -14.33
N ASN A 301 2.39 24.38 -14.67
CA ASN A 301 2.00 25.46 -13.76
C ASN A 301 1.20 24.95 -12.56
N TRP A 302 0.43 23.88 -12.77
CA TRP A 302 -0.41 23.26 -11.74
C TRP A 302 0.37 22.74 -10.54
N GLN A 303 1.65 22.37 -10.71
CA GLN A 303 2.48 21.82 -9.63
C GLN A 303 2.62 22.79 -8.43
N THR A 304 2.31 24.07 -8.63
CA THR A 304 2.44 25.12 -7.62
C THR A 304 1.13 25.42 -6.89
N PHE A 305 0.06 24.66 -7.14
CA PHE A 305 -1.22 24.81 -6.44
C PHE A 305 -1.03 24.73 -4.92
N PHE A 306 -0.45 23.64 -4.42
CA PHE A 306 0.05 23.59 -3.05
C PHE A 306 1.41 24.31 -2.96
N THR A 307 1.46 25.31 -2.09
CA THR A 307 2.64 26.17 -1.92
C THR A 307 3.57 25.70 -0.82
N GLU A 308 3.05 24.89 0.11
CA GLU A 308 3.74 24.45 1.33
C GLU A 308 3.99 22.93 1.31
N ASN A 309 4.86 22.48 2.21
CA ASN A 309 4.99 21.07 2.57
C ASN A 309 4.02 20.74 3.72
N PRO A 310 3.67 19.46 3.92
CA PRO A 310 3.00 19.03 5.14
C PRO A 310 3.82 19.45 6.37
N PRO A 311 3.16 19.79 7.49
CA PRO A 311 3.87 20.04 8.74
C PRO A 311 4.56 18.76 9.24
N ASP A 312 5.56 18.95 10.10
CA ASP A 312 6.24 17.86 10.80
C ASP A 312 5.22 16.96 11.50
N TYR A 313 5.39 15.65 11.38
CA TYR A 313 4.58 14.72 12.18
C TYR A 313 4.95 14.79 13.66
N GLU A 314 3.95 14.68 14.53
CA GLU A 314 4.14 14.60 15.99
C GLU A 314 4.48 13.15 16.38
N PRO A 315 5.64 12.88 17.02
CA PRO A 315 6.00 11.55 17.46
C PRO A 315 5.01 10.98 18.49
N GLU A 316 4.62 9.71 18.34
CA GLU A 316 3.81 9.02 19.37
C GLU A 316 4.71 8.59 20.55
N ASP A 317 5.11 9.57 21.36
CA ASP A 317 5.84 9.46 22.62
C ASP A 317 7.23 8.80 22.61
N GLY A 318 8.19 9.65 22.95
CA GLY A 318 9.15 9.34 23.99
C GLY A 318 9.47 10.60 24.79
N SER A 319 8.67 10.92 25.81
CA SER A 319 8.91 11.90 26.88
C SER A 319 10.02 12.94 26.65
N ASP A 320 9.67 14.22 26.67
CA ASP A 320 10.56 15.30 27.08
C ASP A 320 11.48 14.79 28.20
N PRO A 321 12.82 14.86 28.09
CA PRO A 321 13.65 14.64 29.26
C PRO A 321 13.31 15.78 30.22
N GLU A 322 12.40 15.52 31.18
CA GLU A 322 12.29 16.33 32.37
C GLU A 322 13.71 16.46 32.91
N ASP A 323 14.30 17.66 32.75
CA ASP A 323 15.50 18.06 33.44
C ASP A 323 15.33 17.65 34.90
N PRO A 324 16.15 16.71 35.44
CA PRO A 324 16.05 16.40 36.85
C PRO A 324 16.33 17.69 37.62
N PRO A 325 15.51 18.04 38.63
CA PRO A 325 15.63 19.32 39.30
C PRO A 325 17.04 19.42 39.87
N SER A 326 17.71 20.52 39.54
CA SER A 326 19.02 20.92 40.06
C SER A 326 19.06 20.74 41.58
N SER A 327 19.61 19.62 42.03
CA SER A 327 19.93 19.44 43.44
C SER A 327 21.25 20.15 43.71
N ARG A 328 21.15 21.43 44.04
CA ARG A 328 22.17 22.12 44.82
C ARG A 328 22.27 21.46 46.20
N ALA A 329 23.43 20.89 46.50
CA ALA A 329 24.04 20.86 47.83
C ALA A 329 25.56 20.76 47.66
#